data_AF-A0A3M6XUF6-F1
#
_entry.id   AF-A0A3M6XUF6-F1
#
_cell.length_a   1.000
_cell.length_b   1.000
_cell.length_c   1.000
_cell.angle_alpha   90.00
_cell.angle_beta   90.00
_cell.angle_gamma   90.00
#
_symmetry.space_group_name_H-M   'P 1'
#
loop_
_entity.id
_entity.type
_entity.pdbx_description
1 polymer ?
#
loop_
_entity_poly.entity_id
_entity_poly.type
_entity_poly.pdbx_seq_one_letter_code
_entity_poly.pdbx_strand_id
1 'polypeptide(L)'
;MFDFLYSTAASLTSRLDNPSIPWKQLILTFAVGEFCLETCLQYRQYRVLQRKTIPAQLKNEIDQKTFDKSQAYGRAKAKFGLVQGIWSQMKNIAVIKYDMMPLLWAATGTFLANYAPARFQGQITQGLAFAFAYSWIETLLGLPFSWYYHFHLEEKFGFNKQTPGLFFSDLVKGQALSLAFGVPVGAAFLKIIQATGDNFFLYIWLFTLTVQLGAVTIYPIVIVPLF
;
A
#
# COMPACT_ATOMS: atom_id res chain seq x y z
N MET A 1 -27.06 7.98 20.52
CA MET A 1 -25.82 7.25 20.16
C MET A 1 -24.97 8.05 19.17
N PHE A 2 -25.54 8.55 18.07
CA PHE A 2 -24.82 9.39 17.09
C PHE A 2 -24.32 10.73 17.67
N ASP A 3 -25.13 11.45 18.44
CA ASP A 3 -24.71 12.72 19.08
C ASP A 3 -23.57 12.52 20.09
N PHE A 4 -23.51 11.35 20.73
CA PHE A 4 -22.43 11.00 21.66
C PHE A 4 -21.11 10.78 20.90
N LEU A 5 -21.15 10.06 19.77
CA LEU A 5 -19.98 9.88 18.91
C LEU A 5 -19.52 11.20 18.29
N TYR A 6 -20.46 12.06 17.86
CA TYR A 6 -20.13 13.37 17.30
C TYR A 6 -19.52 14.31 18.34
N SER A 7 -20.10 14.40 19.54
CA SER A 7 -19.60 15.26 20.62
C SER A 7 -18.25 14.79 21.17
N THR A 8 -18.04 13.48 21.32
CA THR A 8 -16.74 12.94 21.71
C THR A 8 -15.68 13.21 20.65
N ALA A 9 -15.98 12.97 19.37
CA ALA A 9 -15.07 13.31 18.26
C ALA A 9 -14.74 14.80 18.23
N ALA A 10 -15.74 15.68 18.33
CA ALA A 10 -15.54 17.13 18.34
C ALA A 10 -14.68 17.60 19.53
N SER A 11 -14.85 16.99 20.71
CA SER A 11 -14.05 17.31 21.90
C SER A 11 -12.58 16.86 21.79
N LEU A 12 -12.32 15.78 21.05
CA LEU A 12 -10.97 15.31 20.74
C LEU A 12 -10.33 16.20 19.67
N THR A 13 -11.08 16.55 18.62
CA THR A 13 -10.62 17.46 17.57
C THR A 13 -10.18 18.79 18.14
N SER A 14 -10.97 19.42 19.01
CA SER A 14 -10.59 20.71 19.61
C SER A 14 -9.33 20.66 20.48
N ARG A 15 -9.04 19.49 21.09
CA ARG A 15 -7.81 19.28 21.87
C ARG A 15 -6.59 19.01 20.99
N LEU A 16 -6.79 18.34 19.85
CA LEU A 16 -5.73 17.98 18.91
C LEU A 16 -5.47 19.06 17.85
N ASP A 17 -6.42 19.96 17.60
CA ASP A 17 -6.26 21.09 16.68
C ASP A 17 -5.44 22.21 17.31
N ASN A 18 -4.20 21.87 17.67
CA ASN A 18 -3.24 22.76 18.31
C ASN A 18 -1.99 22.86 17.43
N PRO A 19 -1.68 24.06 16.89
CA PRO A 19 -0.53 24.26 16.00
C PRO A 19 0.83 24.05 16.69
N SER A 20 0.88 23.97 18.02
CA SER A 20 2.11 23.66 18.76
C SER A 20 2.50 22.18 18.71
N ILE A 21 1.61 21.28 18.27
CA ILE A 21 1.92 19.85 18.16
C ILE A 21 2.83 19.62 16.95
N PRO A 22 4.03 19.04 17.13
CA PRO A 22 4.97 18.80 16.03
C PRO A 22 4.60 17.52 15.26
N TRP A 23 3.47 17.54 14.53
CA TRP A 23 2.90 16.39 13.82
C TRP A 23 3.90 15.64 12.95
N LYS A 24 4.70 16.38 12.17
CA LYS A 24 5.74 15.81 11.30
C LYS A 24 6.77 15.00 12.08
N GLN A 25 7.24 15.52 13.22
CA GLN A 25 8.22 14.82 14.07
C GLN A 25 7.59 13.61 14.74
N LEU A 26 6.35 13.72 15.21
CA LEU A 26 5.61 12.61 15.82
C LEU A 26 5.44 11.45 14.83
N ILE A 27 4.90 11.72 13.64
CA ILE A 27 4.69 10.70 12.60
C ILE A 27 6.02 10.02 12.23
N LEU A 28 7.09 10.80 12.02
CA LEU A 28 8.41 10.25 11.72
C LEU A 28 8.97 9.40 12.88
N THR A 29 8.79 9.83 14.12
CA THR A 29 9.26 9.10 15.30
C THR A 29 8.52 7.78 15.44
N PHE A 30 7.20 7.77 15.29
CA PHE A 30 6.39 6.54 15.30
C PHE A 30 6.78 5.61 14.15
N ALA A 31 6.90 6.12 12.93
CA ALA A 31 7.28 5.32 11.77
C ALA A 31 8.67 4.67 11.94
N VAL A 32 9.64 5.38 12.51
CA VAL A 32 10.97 4.82 12.81
C VAL A 32 10.89 3.81 13.95
N GLY A 33 10.11 4.09 15.00
CA GLY A 33 9.90 3.17 16.11
C GLY A 33 9.29 1.84 15.68
N GLU A 34 8.24 1.89 14.86
CA GLU A 34 7.59 0.72 14.25
C GLU A 34 8.59 -0.08 13.40
N PHE A 35 9.31 0.60 12.49
CA PHE A 35 10.30 -0.04 11.64
C PHE A 35 11.41 -0.75 12.44
N CYS A 36 11.90 -0.12 13.52
CA CYS A 36 12.89 -0.73 14.41
C CYS A 36 12.35 -1.98 15.11
N LEU A 37 11.09 -1.94 15.57
CA LEU A 37 10.42 -3.07 16.20
C LEU A 37 10.27 -4.23 15.22
N GLU A 38 9.75 -3.98 14.02
CA GLU A 38 9.60 -5.00 12.98
C GLU A 38 10.94 -5.60 12.58
N THR A 39 11.98 -4.77 12.41
CA THR A 39 13.33 -5.22 12.08
C THR A 39 13.90 -6.11 13.19
N CYS A 40 13.64 -5.79 14.46
CA CYS A 40 14.02 -6.64 15.59
C CYS A 40 13.33 -8.01 15.54
N LEU A 41 12.02 -8.05 15.26
CA LEU A 41 11.27 -9.29 15.11
C LEU A 41 11.78 -10.13 13.92
N GLN A 42 12.01 -9.49 12.78
CA GLN A 42 12.58 -10.15 11.60
C GLN A 42 13.98 -10.70 11.88
N TYR A 43 14.81 -9.98 12.64
CA TYR A 43 16.12 -10.47 13.04
C TYR A 43 16.03 -11.71 13.94
N ARG A 44 15.09 -11.72 14.91
CA ARG A 44 14.83 -12.89 15.75
C ARG A 44 14.41 -14.09 14.91
N GLN A 45 13.53 -13.88 13.93
CA GLN A 45 13.12 -14.94 13.01
C GLN A 45 14.28 -15.42 12.14
N TYR A 46 15.12 -14.51 11.65
CA TYR A 46 16.30 -14.85 10.87
C TYR A 46 17.28 -15.74 11.64
N ARG A 47 17.45 -15.52 12.96
CA ARG A 47 18.26 -16.40 13.82
C ARG A 47 17.67 -17.81 13.93
N VAL A 48 16.34 -17.94 13.96
CA VAL A 48 15.69 -19.26 13.93
C VAL A 48 15.96 -19.94 12.60
N LEU A 49 15.97 -19.19 11.50
CA LEU A 49 16.23 -19.72 10.15
C LEU A 49 17.68 -20.15 9.91
N GLN A 50 18.59 -19.90 10.86
CA GLN A 50 19.98 -20.38 10.81
C GLN A 50 20.16 -21.75 11.47
N ARG A 51 19.14 -22.28 12.14
CA ARG A 51 19.19 -23.61 12.75
C ARG A 51 19.30 -24.68 11.67
N LYS A 52 20.20 -25.65 11.89
CA LYS A 52 20.46 -26.77 10.96
C LYS A 52 19.70 -28.05 11.33
N THR A 53 19.15 -28.11 12.54
CA THR A 53 18.48 -29.29 13.06
C THR A 53 16.98 -29.21 12.82
N ILE A 54 16.42 -30.30 12.30
CA ILE A 54 14.96 -30.47 12.18
C ILE A 54 14.38 -30.56 13.60
N PRO A 55 13.30 -29.81 13.92
CA PRO A 55 12.58 -29.98 15.18
C PRO A 55 12.06 -31.42 15.35
N ALA A 56 12.08 -31.94 16.57
CA ALA A 56 11.70 -33.33 16.84
C ALA A 56 10.31 -33.71 16.29
N GLN A 57 9.39 -32.75 16.28
CA GLN A 57 8.02 -32.90 15.79
C GLN A 57 7.92 -33.11 14.27
N LEU A 58 8.92 -32.65 13.51
CA LEU A 58 8.93 -32.69 12.04
C LEU A 58 9.91 -33.72 11.48
N LYS A 59 10.66 -34.42 12.34
CA LYS A 59 11.75 -35.32 11.93
C LYS A 59 11.30 -36.46 11.01
N ASN A 60 10.03 -36.89 11.11
CA ASN A 60 9.46 -37.96 10.31
C ASN A 60 8.71 -37.46 9.06
N GLU A 61 8.41 -36.16 8.98
CA GLU A 61 7.61 -35.57 7.90
C GLU A 61 8.47 -34.95 6.80
N ILE A 62 9.68 -34.50 7.14
CA ILE A 62 10.59 -33.83 6.22
C ILE A 62 12.00 -34.40 6.30
N ASP A 63 12.62 -34.55 5.13
CA ASP A 63 14.03 -34.90 5.02
C ASP A 63 14.94 -33.68 5.21
N GLN A 64 16.21 -33.94 5.55
CA GLN A 64 17.20 -32.89 5.80
C GLN A 64 17.43 -31.98 4.59
N LYS A 65 17.39 -32.51 3.37
CA LYS A 65 17.63 -31.72 2.15
C LYS A 65 16.48 -30.74 1.91
N THR A 66 15.23 -31.17 2.10
CA THR A 66 14.06 -30.28 2.03
C THR A 66 14.07 -29.24 3.13
N PHE A 67 14.44 -29.61 4.36
CA PHE A 67 14.60 -28.67 5.46
C PHE A 67 15.66 -27.60 5.13
N ASP A 68 16.86 -28.00 4.70
CA ASP A 68 17.94 -27.06 4.38
C ASP A 68 17.58 -26.13 3.22
N LYS A 69 16.87 -26.64 2.20
CA LYS A 69 16.35 -25.83 1.09
C LYS A 69 15.33 -24.80 1.60
N SER A 70 14.39 -25.21 2.46
CA SER A 70 13.40 -24.32 3.08
C SER A 70 14.07 -23.23 3.94
N GLN A 71 15.07 -23.60 4.75
CA GLN A 71 15.84 -22.65 5.55
C GLN A 71 16.61 -21.66 4.67
N ALA A 72 17.26 -22.12 3.60
CA ALA A 72 17.95 -21.26 2.65
C ALA A 72 17.00 -20.27 1.95
N TYR A 73 15.82 -20.73 1.57
CA TYR A 73 14.76 -19.90 0.99
C TYR A 73 14.26 -18.84 1.97
N GLY A 74 13.92 -19.24 3.20
CA GLY A 74 13.50 -18.33 4.25
C GLY A 74 14.55 -17.24 4.53
N ARG A 75 15.84 -17.62 4.59
CA ARG A 75 16.92 -16.64 4.75
C ARG A 75 17.06 -15.69 3.56
N ALA A 76 16.89 -16.17 2.34
CA ALA A 76 16.92 -15.31 1.15
C ALA A 76 15.76 -14.30 1.17
N LYS A 77 14.54 -14.75 1.50
CA LYS A 77 13.36 -13.88 1.68
C LYS A 77 13.56 -12.85 2.79
N ALA A 78 14.09 -13.26 3.93
CA ALA A 78 14.35 -12.35 5.04
C ALA A 78 15.36 -11.25 4.69
N LYS A 79 16.45 -11.60 3.97
CA LYS A 79 17.43 -10.62 3.50
C LYS A 79 16.83 -9.63 2.50
N PHE A 80 16.07 -10.13 1.54
CA PHE A 80 15.37 -9.29 0.57
C PHE A 80 14.36 -8.35 1.25
N GLY A 81 13.54 -8.89 2.15
CA GLY A 81 12.56 -8.11 2.92
C GLY A 81 13.20 -7.01 3.75
N LEU A 82 14.37 -7.26 4.35
CA LEU A 82 15.12 -6.24 5.08
C LEU A 82 15.59 -5.10 4.15
N VAL A 83 16.18 -5.43 3.00
CA VAL A 83 16.66 -4.43 2.03
C VAL A 83 15.50 -3.59 1.48
N GLN A 84 14.40 -4.24 1.08
CA GLN A 84 13.20 -3.57 0.61
C GLN A 84 12.58 -2.70 1.71
N GLY A 85 12.55 -3.19 2.95
CA GLY A 85 12.05 -2.46 4.11
C GLY A 85 12.85 -1.19 4.38
N ILE A 86 14.18 -1.27 4.38
CA ILE A 86 15.07 -0.11 4.55
C ILE A 86 14.82 0.93 3.45
N TRP A 87 14.74 0.49 2.19
CA TRP A 87 14.42 1.37 1.07
C TRP A 87 13.07 2.07 1.25
N SER A 88 12.03 1.30 1.57
CA SER A 88 10.68 1.83 1.79
C SER A 88 10.67 2.85 2.93
N GLN A 89 11.37 2.57 4.02
CA GLN A 89 11.45 3.48 5.16
C GLN A 89 12.18 4.78 4.81
N MET A 90 13.32 4.71 4.11
CA MET A 90 14.04 5.90 3.66
C MET A 90 13.18 6.76 2.73
N LYS A 91 12.48 6.13 1.79
CA LYS A 91 11.55 6.80 0.88
C LYS A 91 10.40 7.47 1.66
N ASN A 92 9.76 6.78 2.60
CA ASN A 92 8.67 7.35 3.42
C ASN A 92 9.16 8.54 4.25
N ILE A 93 10.34 8.44 4.86
CA ILE A 93 10.96 9.56 5.58
C ILE A 93 11.22 10.73 4.61
N ALA A 94 11.73 10.48 3.41
CA ALA A 94 11.98 11.52 2.42
C ALA A 94 10.67 12.20 1.98
N VAL A 95 9.62 11.42 1.67
CA VAL A 95 8.30 11.94 1.28
C VAL A 95 7.74 12.89 2.32
N ILE A 96 7.82 12.52 3.60
CA ILE A 96 7.33 13.35 4.71
C ILE A 96 8.28 14.52 4.97
N LYS A 97 9.59 14.29 5.00
CA LYS A 97 10.59 15.31 5.35
C LYS A 97 10.67 16.43 4.32
N TYR A 98 10.56 16.10 3.04
CA TYR A 98 10.63 17.05 1.93
C TYR A 98 9.27 17.51 1.41
N ASP A 99 8.18 17.19 2.13
CA ASP A 99 6.82 17.63 1.80
C ASP A 99 6.44 17.31 0.34
N MET A 100 6.82 16.11 -0.11
CA MET A 100 6.62 15.67 -1.50
C MET A 100 5.13 15.55 -1.85
N MET A 101 4.26 15.29 -0.86
CA MET A 101 2.81 15.22 -1.05
C MET A 101 2.21 16.56 -1.49
N PRO A 102 2.41 17.69 -0.76
CA PRO A 102 2.02 19.02 -1.25
C PRO A 102 2.61 19.38 -2.62
N LEU A 103 3.88 19.02 -2.87
CA LEU A 103 4.52 19.28 -4.16
C LEU A 103 3.83 18.54 -5.31
N LEU A 104 3.50 17.26 -5.10
CA LEU A 104 2.77 16.46 -6.08
C LEU A 104 1.34 16.96 -6.28
N TRP A 105 0.68 17.42 -5.22
CA TRP A 105 -0.63 18.08 -5.31
C TRP A 105 -0.59 19.33 -6.19
N ALA A 106 0.41 20.19 -5.98
CA ALA A 106 0.62 21.38 -6.79
C ALA A 106 0.93 21.04 -8.25
N ALA A 107 1.82 20.07 -8.49
CA ALA A 107 2.21 19.62 -9.83
C ALA A 107 1.04 19.04 -10.62
N THR A 108 0.19 18.25 -9.97
CA THR A 108 -1.02 17.69 -10.61
C THR A 108 -2.08 18.76 -10.87
N GLY A 109 -2.22 19.74 -9.97
CA GLY A 109 -3.08 20.90 -10.17
C GLY A 109 -2.66 21.76 -11.36
N THR A 110 -1.37 22.11 -11.47
CA THR A 110 -0.86 22.91 -12.59
C THR A 110 -0.93 22.15 -13.91
N PHE A 111 -0.65 20.85 -13.91
CA PHE A 111 -0.82 20.00 -15.08
C PHE A 111 -2.27 20.00 -15.57
N LEU A 112 -3.25 19.81 -14.68
CA LEU A 112 -4.66 19.85 -15.06
C LEU A 112 -5.08 21.24 -15.55
N ALA A 113 -4.63 22.31 -14.89
CA ALA A 113 -4.98 23.67 -15.31
C ALA A 113 -4.49 24.00 -16.74
N ASN A 114 -3.31 23.48 -17.12
CA ASN A 114 -2.69 23.77 -18.41
C ASN A 114 -3.17 22.86 -19.55
N TYR A 115 -3.49 21.60 -19.26
CA TYR A 115 -3.74 20.57 -20.29
C TYR A 115 -5.14 19.96 -20.25
N ALA A 116 -5.88 20.09 -19.14
CA ALA A 116 -7.22 19.49 -19.04
C ALA A 116 -8.30 20.45 -19.59
N PRO A 117 -9.26 19.94 -20.37
CA PRO A 117 -10.44 20.71 -20.78
C PRO A 117 -11.21 21.28 -19.57
N ALA A 118 -11.87 22.42 -19.75
CA ALA A 118 -12.60 23.13 -18.68
C ALA A 118 -13.58 22.24 -17.88
N ARG A 119 -14.23 21.26 -18.55
CA ARG A 119 -15.13 20.30 -17.90
C ARG A 119 -14.47 19.36 -16.88
N PHE A 120 -13.15 19.22 -16.94
CA PHE A 120 -12.36 18.40 -16.03
C PHE A 120 -11.65 19.24 -14.97
N GLN A 121 -11.89 20.55 -14.92
CA GLN A 121 -11.37 21.40 -13.86
C GLN A 121 -12.24 21.25 -12.61
N GLY A 122 -11.62 20.99 -11.46
CA GLY A 122 -12.31 20.83 -10.19
C GLY A 122 -11.52 20.02 -9.16
N GLN A 123 -11.90 20.17 -7.89
CA GLN A 123 -11.23 19.51 -6.77
C GLN A 123 -11.28 17.97 -6.86
N ILE A 124 -12.38 17.41 -7.36
CA ILE A 124 -12.51 15.95 -7.53
C ILE A 124 -11.51 15.44 -8.58
N THR A 125 -11.43 16.08 -9.75
CA THR A 125 -10.50 15.66 -10.80
C THR A 125 -9.06 15.78 -10.33
N GLN A 126 -8.70 16.87 -9.63
CA GLN A 126 -7.37 17.04 -9.06
C GLN A 126 -7.07 15.98 -8.00
N GLY A 127 -8.04 15.66 -7.13
CA GLY A 127 -7.92 14.59 -6.14
C GLY A 127 -7.64 13.22 -6.78
N LEU A 128 -8.37 12.89 -7.84
CA LEU A 128 -8.14 11.65 -8.60
C LEU A 128 -6.78 11.65 -9.30
N ALA A 129 -6.43 12.74 -9.99
CA ALA A 129 -5.14 12.85 -10.68
C ALA A 129 -3.97 12.73 -9.70
N PHE A 130 -4.07 13.38 -8.53
CA PHE A 130 -3.10 13.24 -7.44
C PHE A 130 -2.98 11.79 -6.97
N ALA A 131 -4.09 11.13 -6.65
CA ALA A 131 -4.09 9.76 -6.15
C ALA A 131 -3.48 8.77 -7.16
N PHE A 132 -3.85 8.88 -8.45
CA PHE A 132 -3.31 8.02 -9.49
C PHE A 132 -1.84 8.32 -9.81
N ALA A 133 -1.45 9.60 -9.84
CA ALA A 133 -0.05 9.97 -10.02
C ALA A 133 0.82 9.42 -8.89
N TYR A 134 0.37 9.56 -7.64
CA TYR A 134 1.05 8.99 -6.48
C TYR A 134 1.15 7.47 -6.58
N SER A 135 0.04 6.79 -6.89
CA SER A 135 0.01 5.34 -7.08
C SER A 135 0.99 4.87 -8.17
N TRP A 136 1.07 5.58 -9.30
CA TRP A 136 1.99 5.22 -10.38
C TRP A 136 3.45 5.44 -10.00
N ILE A 137 3.77 6.52 -9.30
CA ILE A 137 5.12 6.74 -8.75
C ILE A 137 5.49 5.57 -7.83
N GLU A 138 4.60 5.17 -6.93
CA GLU A 138 4.80 4.04 -6.03
C GLU A 138 5.01 2.72 -6.78
N THR A 139 4.19 2.42 -7.80
CA THR A 139 4.36 1.24 -8.65
C THR A 139 5.72 1.24 -9.35
N LEU A 140 6.15 2.38 -9.91
CA LEU A 140 7.42 2.50 -10.60
C LEU A 140 8.62 2.34 -9.65
N LEU A 141 8.58 2.94 -8.47
CA LEU A 141 9.63 2.80 -7.45
C LEU A 141 9.70 1.38 -6.88
N GLY A 142 8.56 0.67 -6.82
CA GLY A 142 8.48 -0.73 -6.39
C GLY A 142 8.86 -1.75 -7.47
N LEU A 143 8.79 -1.37 -8.74
CA LEU A 143 8.99 -2.29 -9.88
C LEU A 143 10.34 -3.03 -9.85
N PRO A 144 11.50 -2.40 -9.55
CA PRO A 144 12.78 -3.10 -9.49
C PRO A 144 12.81 -4.19 -8.41
N PHE A 145 12.16 -3.95 -7.27
CA PHE A 145 12.07 -4.92 -6.18
C PHE A 145 11.17 -6.09 -6.55
N SER A 146 10.02 -5.82 -7.16
CA SER A 146 9.11 -6.86 -7.67
C SER A 146 9.81 -7.73 -8.73
N TRP A 147 10.50 -7.09 -9.68
CA TRP A 147 11.29 -7.80 -10.69
C TRP A 147 12.35 -8.70 -10.07
N TYR A 148 13.16 -8.17 -9.15
CA TYR A 148 14.17 -8.95 -8.45
C TYR A 148 13.56 -10.11 -7.66
N TYR A 149 12.43 -9.88 -6.99
CA TYR A 149 11.74 -10.90 -6.24
C TYR A 149 11.31 -12.08 -7.13
N HIS A 150 10.65 -11.83 -8.25
CA HIS A 150 10.16 -12.89 -9.13
C HIS A 150 11.28 -13.55 -9.94
N PHE A 151 12.07 -12.76 -10.67
CA PHE A 151 13.02 -13.26 -11.67
C PHE A 151 14.41 -13.60 -11.12
N HIS A 152 14.71 -13.24 -9.87
CA HIS A 152 15.98 -13.60 -9.24
C HIS A 152 15.77 -14.44 -7.98
N LEU A 153 14.97 -13.95 -7.03
CA LEU A 153 14.77 -14.65 -5.76
C LEU A 153 13.94 -15.92 -5.94
N GLU A 154 12.72 -15.84 -6.46
CA GLU A 154 11.84 -17.01 -6.63
C GLU A 154 12.38 -17.97 -7.71
N GLU A 155 12.97 -17.44 -8.79
CA GLU A 155 13.63 -18.23 -9.84
C GLU A 155 14.78 -19.09 -9.27
N LYS A 156 15.62 -18.52 -8.39
CA LYS A 156 16.72 -19.25 -7.74
C LYS A 156 16.27 -20.51 -6.98
N PHE A 157 15.04 -20.54 -6.48
CA PHE A 157 14.50 -21.70 -5.75
C PHE A 157 13.58 -22.57 -6.61
N GLY A 158 13.34 -22.18 -7.87
CA GLY A 158 12.50 -22.88 -8.85
C GLY A 158 10.99 -22.64 -8.63
N PHE A 159 10.63 -21.61 -7.88
CA PHE A 159 9.23 -21.28 -7.58
C PHE A 159 8.61 -20.31 -8.58
N ASN A 160 9.43 -19.53 -9.29
CA ASN A 160 8.89 -18.66 -10.32
C ASN A 160 8.33 -19.48 -11.48
N LYS A 161 7.10 -19.14 -11.88
CA LYS A 161 6.40 -19.67 -13.06
C LYS A 161 5.97 -18.55 -14.01
N GLN A 162 6.24 -17.30 -13.66
CA GLN A 162 5.87 -16.15 -14.46
C GLN A 162 6.93 -15.89 -15.53
N THR A 163 6.47 -15.58 -16.73
CA THR A 163 7.33 -15.08 -17.80
C THR A 163 7.40 -13.55 -17.75
N PRO A 164 8.47 -12.90 -18.28
CA PRO A 164 8.53 -11.45 -18.37
C PRO A 164 7.33 -10.83 -19.10
N GLY A 165 6.85 -11.49 -20.17
CA GLY A 165 5.67 -11.04 -20.91
C GLY A 165 4.40 -11.08 -20.07
N LEU A 166 4.18 -12.15 -19.30
CA LEU A 166 3.05 -12.26 -18.38
C LEU A 166 3.14 -11.20 -17.27
N PHE A 167 4.32 -10.99 -16.69
CA PHE A 167 4.56 -10.00 -15.65
C PHE A 167 4.16 -8.58 -16.07
N PHE A 168 4.63 -8.13 -17.25
CA PHE A 168 4.27 -6.79 -17.74
C PHE A 168 2.81 -6.70 -18.20
N SER A 169 2.27 -7.77 -18.81
CA SER A 169 0.86 -7.85 -19.16
C SER A 169 -0.02 -7.67 -17.92
N ASP A 170 0.26 -8.39 -16.85
CA ASP A 170 -0.52 -8.35 -15.62
C ASP A 170 -0.38 -7.01 -14.89
N LEU A 171 0.81 -6.40 -14.96
CA LEU A 171 1.01 -5.02 -14.48
C LEU A 171 0.08 -4.05 -15.22
N VAL A 172 0.06 -4.08 -16.55
CA VAL A 172 -0.78 -3.19 -17.36
C VAL A 172 -2.27 -3.46 -17.12
N LYS A 173 -2.69 -4.73 -17.10
CA LYS A 173 -4.07 -5.13 -16.76
C LYS A 173 -4.47 -4.61 -15.38
N GLY A 174 -3.59 -4.76 -14.38
CA GLY A 174 -3.80 -4.27 -13.02
C GLY A 174 -3.97 -2.75 -12.96
N GLN A 175 -3.13 -1.99 -13.67
CA GLN A 175 -3.27 -0.54 -13.77
C GLN A 175 -4.57 -0.13 -14.49
N ALA A 176 -4.93 -0.81 -15.57
CA ALA A 176 -6.16 -0.55 -16.32
C ALA A 176 -7.41 -0.80 -15.45
N LEU A 177 -7.42 -1.92 -14.71
CA LEU A 177 -8.49 -2.26 -13.78
C LEU A 177 -8.59 -1.24 -12.64
N SER A 178 -7.43 -0.83 -12.09
CA SER A 178 -7.35 0.18 -11.03
C SER A 178 -7.94 1.51 -11.48
N LEU A 179 -7.70 1.93 -12.72
CA LEU A 179 -8.35 3.11 -13.30
C LEU A 179 -9.85 2.88 -13.51
N ALA A 180 -10.23 1.76 -14.12
CA ALA A 180 -11.61 1.45 -14.49
C ALA A 180 -12.55 1.45 -13.27
N PHE A 181 -12.12 0.91 -12.14
CA PHE A 181 -12.89 0.89 -10.90
C PHE A 181 -12.55 2.05 -9.95
N GLY A 182 -11.28 2.43 -9.85
CA GLY A 182 -10.83 3.45 -8.92
C GLY A 182 -11.29 4.85 -9.28
N VAL A 183 -11.40 5.20 -10.57
CA VAL A 183 -11.93 6.50 -11.00
C VAL A 183 -13.40 6.68 -10.61
N PRO A 184 -14.35 5.80 -10.97
CA PRO A 184 -15.76 6.00 -10.61
C PRO A 184 -15.99 5.89 -9.10
N VAL A 185 -15.35 4.94 -8.42
CA VAL A 185 -15.48 4.78 -6.96
C VAL A 185 -14.88 5.98 -6.23
N GLY A 186 -13.68 6.42 -6.62
CA GLY A 186 -13.01 7.58 -6.04
C GLY A 186 -13.76 8.88 -6.32
N ALA A 187 -14.30 9.06 -7.52
CA ALA A 187 -15.13 10.21 -7.87
C ALA A 187 -16.39 10.27 -7.01
N ALA A 188 -17.09 9.15 -6.86
CA ALA A 188 -18.28 9.05 -6.01
C ALA A 188 -17.95 9.32 -4.55
N PHE A 189 -16.84 8.75 -4.05
CA PHE A 189 -16.36 8.99 -2.68
C PHE A 189 -16.12 10.48 -2.41
N LEU A 190 -15.35 11.16 -3.27
CA LEU A 190 -15.06 12.58 -3.12
C LEU A 190 -16.32 13.45 -3.29
N LYS A 191 -17.22 13.06 -4.19
CA LYS A 191 -18.50 13.75 -4.40
C LYS A 191 -19.41 13.65 -3.18
N ILE A 192 -19.44 12.50 -2.50
CA ILE A 192 -20.20 12.33 -1.26
C ILE A 192 -19.68 13.32 -0.22
N ILE A 193 -18.37 13.37 0.03
CA ILE A 193 -17.75 14.33 0.97
C ILE A 193 -18.20 15.76 0.64
N GLN A 194 -18.07 16.15 -0.62
CA GLN A 194 -18.40 17.51 -1.07
C GLN A 194 -19.90 17.84 -0.88
N ALA A 195 -20.79 16.87 -1.07
CA ALA A 195 -22.23 17.09 -1.01
C ALA A 195 -22.79 17.11 0.43
N THR A 196 -22.20 16.33 1.34
CA THR A 196 -22.79 16.08 2.68
C THR A 196 -22.21 16.92 3.80
N GLY A 197 -21.12 17.65 3.56
CA GLY A 197 -20.46 18.50 4.57
C GLY A 197 -20.16 17.72 5.84
N ASP A 198 -20.42 18.29 7.02
CA ASP A 198 -20.06 17.72 8.33
C ASP A 198 -20.69 16.34 8.64
N ASN A 199 -21.76 15.96 7.94
CA ASN A 199 -22.41 14.66 8.10
C ASN A 199 -21.86 13.57 7.17
N PHE A 200 -20.74 13.82 6.46
CA PHE A 200 -20.21 12.90 5.43
C PHE A 200 -19.92 11.48 5.92
N PHE A 201 -19.57 11.34 7.20
CA PHE A 201 -19.08 10.09 7.76
C PHE A 201 -20.05 8.91 7.53
N LEU A 202 -21.34 9.11 7.79
CA LEU A 202 -22.35 8.05 7.64
C LEU A 202 -22.56 7.66 6.18
N TYR A 203 -22.62 8.66 5.28
CA TYR A 203 -22.83 8.43 3.85
C TYR A 203 -21.64 7.71 3.22
N ILE A 204 -20.42 8.10 3.56
CA ILE A 204 -19.22 7.39 3.12
C ILE A 204 -19.20 5.98 3.67
N TRP A 205 -19.51 5.78 4.94
CA TRP A 205 -19.54 4.45 5.54
C TRP A 205 -20.52 3.52 4.83
N LEU A 206 -21.73 3.99 4.53
CA LEU A 206 -22.72 3.20 3.80
C LEU A 206 -22.29 2.94 2.35
N PHE A 207 -21.70 3.94 1.70
CA PHE A 207 -21.15 3.81 0.35
C PHE A 207 -20.02 2.78 0.29
N THR A 208 -19.03 2.86 1.19
CA THR A 208 -17.91 1.94 1.23
C THR A 208 -18.36 0.52 1.58
N LEU A 209 -19.34 0.36 2.47
CA LEU A 209 -19.96 -0.95 2.75
C LEU A 209 -20.60 -1.54 1.48
N THR A 210 -21.35 -0.72 0.73
CA THR A 210 -22.00 -1.16 -0.52
C THR A 210 -20.98 -1.57 -1.57
N VAL A 211 -19.94 -0.73 -1.78
CA VAL A 211 -18.84 -1.04 -2.70
C VAL A 211 -18.09 -2.30 -2.27
N GLN A 212 -17.85 -2.50 -0.98
CA GLN A 212 -17.16 -3.67 -0.45
C GLN A 212 -17.95 -4.96 -0.70
N LEU A 213 -19.27 -4.97 -0.43
CA LEU A 213 -20.12 -6.13 -0.70
C LEU A 213 -20.19 -6.45 -2.21
N GLY A 214 -20.28 -5.41 -3.04
CA GLY A 214 -20.20 -5.55 -4.50
C GLY A 214 -18.86 -6.13 -4.94
N ALA A 215 -17.74 -5.62 -4.40
CA ALA A 215 -16.40 -6.07 -4.73
C ALA A 215 -16.17 -7.53 -4.36
N VAL A 216 -16.63 -8.00 -3.20
CA VAL A 216 -16.53 -9.42 -2.79
C VAL A 216 -17.22 -10.35 -3.79
N THR A 217 -18.28 -9.88 -4.46
CA THR A 217 -19.00 -10.66 -5.48
C THR A 217 -18.34 -10.54 -6.86
N ILE A 218 -18.01 -9.32 -7.29
CA ILE A 218 -17.45 -9.03 -8.62
C ILE A 218 -16.03 -9.58 -8.75
N TYR A 219 -15.24 -9.54 -7.68
CA TYR A 219 -13.83 -9.90 -7.73
C TYR A 219 -13.58 -11.35 -8.22
N PRO A 220 -14.11 -12.41 -7.60
CA PRO A 220 -13.85 -13.78 -8.05
C PRO A 220 -14.48 -14.10 -9.41
N ILE A 221 -15.59 -13.44 -9.79
CA ILE A 221 -16.36 -13.77 -11.00
C ILE A 221 -15.82 -13.04 -12.23
N VAL A 222 -15.43 -11.77 -12.09
CA VAL A 222 -15.08 -10.90 -13.21
C VAL A 222 -13.60 -10.57 -13.22
N ILE A 223 -12.99 -10.32 -12.05
CA ILE A 223 -11.61 -9.82 -11.98
C ILE A 223 -10.62 -10.98 -12.08
N VAL A 224 -10.76 -12.01 -11.24
CA VAL A 224 -9.82 -13.14 -11.19
C VAL A 224 -9.64 -13.82 -12.56
N PRO A 225 -10.69 -14.10 -13.36
CA PRO A 225 -10.52 -14.75 -14.66
C PRO A 225 -9.75 -13.95 -15.72
N LEU A 226 -9.48 -12.66 -15.49
CA LEU A 226 -8.70 -11.81 -16.41
C LEU A 226 -7.18 -11.97 -16.22
N PHE A 227 -6.76 -12.57 -15.10
CA PHE A 227 -5.38 -12.82 -14.70
C PHE A 227 -5.08 -14.33 -14.75
#